data_AF-A0A6A5EXA7-F1
#
_entry.id   AF-A0A6A5EXA7-F1
#
_cell.length_a   1.000
_cell.length_b   1.000
_cell.length_c   1.000
_cell.angle_alpha   90.00
_cell.angle_beta   90.00
_cell.angle_gamma   90.00
#
_symmetry.space_group_name_H-M   'P 1'
#
loop_
_entity.id
_entity.type
_entity.pdbx_description
1 polymer ?
#
loop_
_entity_poly.entity_id
_entity_poly.type
_entity_poly.pdbx_seq_one_letter_code
_entity_poly.pdbx_strand_id
1 'polypeptide(L)'
;MDYNSAVLTTCTRLLLLCFIGLKAAEPSEDGGGWSSNSDFRLEDEGLCNIDVLDGSSLSHQQFIERYAYSRPVILRGLTDNTRFRSLCSRSTLLEDFGARRVRLSTANTYSYRKVDVPLQEYVDVLLRPQAADALGSETLYFFGDNNFTEWQSLFEQYESPPYVLPHTSGAYSFGIAGPGTGVPFHWHGPGYSEVIYGRKRWFLYPPDKEPHFHPNRTTLSWVTETYPQLPEDEAPLECTIRPGEVLYFPDRWWHATLNLDTSVFISTFLG
;
A
#
# COMPACT_ATOMS: atom_id res chain seq x y z
N MET A 1 -67.19 27.52 -46.00
CA MET A 1 -65.93 28.28 -46.01
C MET A 1 -65.76 28.85 -44.62
N ASP A 2 -64.59 28.58 -44.04
CA ASP A 2 -63.98 29.13 -42.82
C ASP A 2 -64.68 28.83 -41.47
N TYR A 3 -64.23 27.89 -40.61
CA TYR A 3 -62.96 27.68 -39.86
C TYR A 3 -62.61 28.73 -38.80
N ASN A 4 -62.72 28.31 -37.52
CA ASN A 4 -61.82 28.50 -36.36
C ASN A 4 -62.63 28.73 -35.08
N SER A 5 -62.24 28.28 -33.88
CA SER A 5 -61.24 27.33 -33.40
C SER A 5 -61.50 27.29 -31.88
N ALA A 6 -61.86 26.12 -31.33
CA ALA A 6 -61.98 25.93 -29.89
C ALA A 6 -60.66 25.34 -29.38
N VAL A 7 -59.98 26.10 -28.52
CA VAL A 7 -58.74 25.70 -27.85
C VAL A 7 -59.05 24.57 -26.87
N LEU A 8 -58.55 23.37 -27.17
CA LEU A 8 -58.55 22.23 -26.25
C LEU A 8 -57.15 22.12 -25.64
N THR A 9 -57.01 22.49 -24.37
CA THR A 9 -55.75 22.39 -23.63
C THR A 9 -55.52 20.95 -23.19
N THR A 10 -54.65 20.23 -23.91
CA THR A 10 -54.24 18.86 -23.53
C THR A 10 -53.20 18.92 -22.41
N CYS A 11 -53.54 18.38 -21.24
CA CYS A 11 -52.65 18.31 -20.09
C CYS A 11 -51.79 17.04 -20.18
N THR A 12 -50.59 17.13 -20.74
CA THR A 12 -49.65 16.01 -20.85
C THR A 12 -48.95 15.80 -19.51
N ARG A 13 -49.28 14.72 -18.79
CA ARG A 13 -48.54 14.32 -17.56
C ARG A 13 -47.19 13.72 -17.96
N LEU A 14 -46.12 14.44 -17.64
CA LEU A 14 -44.74 13.95 -17.75
C LEU A 14 -44.45 13.03 -16.55
N LEU A 15 -44.29 11.73 -16.79
CA LEU A 15 -43.79 10.78 -15.78
C LEU A 15 -42.28 10.98 -15.66
N LEU A 16 -41.84 11.66 -14.60
CA LEU A 16 -40.44 11.68 -14.18
C LEU A 16 -40.08 10.30 -13.60
N LEU A 17 -39.36 9.49 -14.37
CA LEU A 17 -38.65 8.33 -13.86
C LEU A 17 -37.44 8.82 -13.05
N CYS A 18 -37.55 8.79 -11.72
CA CYS A 18 -36.41 8.98 -10.83
C CYS A 18 -35.47 7.78 -10.97
N PHE A 19 -34.39 7.93 -11.74
CA PHE A 19 -33.24 7.04 -11.65
C PHE A 19 -32.55 7.30 -10.31
N ILE A 20 -32.83 6.46 -9.31
CA ILE A 20 -32.00 6.35 -8.11
C ILE A 20 -30.72 5.66 -8.57
N GLY A 21 -29.72 6.45 -8.94
CA GLY A 21 -28.36 5.94 -9.07
C GLY A 21 -27.93 5.45 -7.70
N LEU A 22 -27.69 4.14 -7.56
CA LEU A 22 -26.85 3.66 -6.47
C LEU A 22 -25.48 4.29 -6.68
N LYS A 23 -25.18 5.36 -5.93
CA LYS A 23 -23.78 5.72 -5.69
C LYS A 23 -23.16 4.50 -5.01
N ALA A 24 -22.10 3.96 -5.61
CA ALA A 24 -21.19 3.08 -4.89
C ALA A 24 -20.83 3.80 -3.58
N ALA A 25 -20.99 3.12 -2.46
CA ALA A 25 -20.58 3.65 -1.17
C ALA A 25 -19.07 3.90 -1.25
N GLU A 26 -18.63 5.13 -1.00
CA GLU A 26 -17.22 5.37 -0.80
C GLU A 26 -16.75 4.50 0.38
N PRO A 27 -15.58 3.83 0.28
CA PRO A 27 -15.05 3.05 1.39
C PRO A 27 -15.03 3.93 2.64
N SER A 28 -15.52 3.41 3.76
CA SER A 28 -15.52 4.15 5.01
C SER A 28 -14.12 4.67 5.33
N GLU A 29 -14.01 5.97 5.63
CA GLU A 29 -12.81 6.65 6.12
C GLU A 29 -12.34 6.11 7.50
N ASP A 30 -12.97 5.06 8.04
CA ASP A 30 -12.85 4.60 9.42
C ASP A 30 -11.47 3.98 9.80
N GLY A 31 -10.49 4.02 8.91
CA GLY A 31 -9.15 3.47 9.13
C GLY A 31 -9.14 1.98 9.50
N GLY A 32 -10.25 1.25 9.33
CA GLY A 32 -10.38 -0.17 9.64
C GLY A 32 -10.25 -0.52 11.11
N GLY A 33 -10.33 0.47 12.01
CA GLY A 33 -10.03 0.31 13.43
C GLY A 33 -8.55 0.14 13.76
N TRP A 34 -7.64 0.49 12.84
CA TRP A 34 -6.18 0.41 13.05
C TRP A 34 -5.56 1.65 13.69
N SER A 35 -6.31 2.74 13.80
CA SER A 35 -5.92 3.91 14.60
C SER A 35 -5.81 3.52 16.07
N SER A 36 -4.62 3.71 16.66
CA SER A 36 -4.39 3.43 18.09
C SER A 36 -4.80 4.63 18.94
N ASN A 37 -5.12 4.40 20.21
CA ASN A 37 -5.39 5.46 21.21
C ASN A 37 -4.26 6.48 21.41
N SER A 38 -3.06 6.24 20.86
CA SER A 38 -1.92 7.15 20.99
C SER A 38 -1.84 8.21 19.89
N ASP A 39 -2.70 8.16 18.86
CA ASP A 39 -2.74 9.04 17.68
C ASP A 39 -1.38 9.34 17.01
N PHE A 40 -0.32 8.60 17.39
CA PHE A 40 1.01 8.85 16.89
C PHE A 40 1.06 8.43 15.43
N ARG A 41 1.30 9.42 14.59
CA ARG A 41 1.53 9.29 13.16
C ARG A 41 2.59 10.27 12.75
N LEU A 42 3.31 9.93 11.70
CA LEU A 42 4.26 10.85 11.07
C LEU A 42 3.47 11.76 10.12
N GLU A 43 3.55 13.06 10.36
CA GLU A 43 2.83 14.07 9.57
C GLU A 43 3.59 14.46 8.29
N ASP A 44 4.91 14.29 8.26
CA ASP A 44 5.71 14.54 7.06
C ASP A 44 5.56 13.38 6.04
N GLU A 45 4.68 13.61 5.07
CA GLU A 45 4.47 12.71 3.94
C GLU A 45 5.54 12.81 2.85
N GLY A 46 6.45 13.79 2.94
CA GLY A 46 7.44 14.07 1.91
C GLY A 46 6.85 14.64 0.62
N LEU A 47 7.72 14.74 -0.38
CA LEU A 47 7.32 15.07 -1.74
C LEU A 47 6.75 13.84 -2.44
N CYS A 48 6.14 14.06 -3.61
CA CYS A 48 5.82 12.99 -4.53
C CYS A 48 6.38 13.37 -5.91
N ASN A 49 7.49 12.74 -6.30
CA ASN A 49 8.18 12.96 -7.58
C ASN A 49 8.19 11.70 -8.47
N ILE A 50 7.40 10.68 -8.11
CA ILE A 50 7.12 9.49 -8.91
C ILE A 50 5.93 9.78 -9.84
N ASP A 51 5.95 9.24 -11.06
CA ASP A 51 4.81 9.34 -11.98
C ASP A 51 3.55 8.72 -11.33
N VAL A 52 2.46 9.49 -11.22
CA VAL A 52 1.17 9.03 -10.69
C VAL A 52 0.13 9.07 -11.80
N LEU A 53 -0.43 7.92 -12.15
CA LEU A 53 -1.39 7.76 -13.25
C LEU A 53 -2.68 7.10 -12.75
N ASP A 54 -3.78 7.39 -13.45
CA ASP A 54 -4.99 6.60 -13.33
C ASP A 54 -4.82 5.28 -14.08
N GLY A 55 -5.27 4.16 -13.51
CA GLY A 55 -5.15 2.82 -14.11
C GLY A 55 -5.85 2.71 -15.47
N SER A 56 -6.89 3.51 -15.72
CA SER A 56 -7.55 3.59 -17.02
C SER A 56 -6.72 4.33 -18.08
N SER A 57 -5.71 5.10 -17.67
CA SER A 57 -4.90 5.94 -18.57
C SER A 57 -3.64 5.24 -19.11
N LEU A 58 -3.32 4.03 -18.63
CA LEU A 58 -2.14 3.28 -19.02
C LEU A 58 -2.57 1.91 -19.56
N SER A 59 -2.19 1.58 -20.79
CA SER A 59 -2.38 0.20 -21.27
C SER A 59 -1.26 -0.71 -20.75
N HIS A 60 -1.49 -2.02 -20.72
CA HIS A 60 -0.44 -2.97 -20.35
C HIS A 60 0.80 -2.87 -21.26
N GLN A 61 0.59 -2.64 -22.57
CA GLN A 61 1.71 -2.41 -23.51
C GLN A 61 2.50 -1.15 -23.15
N GLN A 62 1.82 -0.03 -22.86
CA GLN A 62 2.49 1.20 -22.45
C GLN A 62 3.20 1.05 -21.12
N PHE A 63 2.66 0.26 -20.19
CA PHE A 63 3.32 -0.09 -18.94
C PHE A 63 4.65 -0.82 -19.21
N ILE A 64 4.63 -1.84 -20.08
CA ILE A 64 5.83 -2.59 -20.46
C ILE A 64 6.88 -1.69 -21.10
N GLU A 65 6.48 -0.83 -22.03
CA GLU A 65 7.39 0.04 -22.79
C GLU A 65 7.98 1.18 -21.94
N ARG A 66 7.22 1.72 -20.98
CA ARG A 66 7.60 2.96 -20.28
C ARG A 66 8.10 2.77 -18.85
N TYR A 67 7.67 1.70 -18.18
CA TYR A 67 7.84 1.53 -16.72
C TYR A 67 8.48 0.21 -16.33
N ALA A 68 7.97 -0.93 -16.83
CA ALA A 68 8.32 -2.28 -16.39
C ALA A 68 9.82 -2.56 -16.21
N TYR A 69 10.67 -1.99 -17.07
CA TYR A 69 12.12 -2.21 -17.04
C TYR A 69 12.91 -0.92 -16.86
N SER A 70 12.24 0.18 -16.55
CA SER A 70 12.80 1.51 -16.65
C SER A 70 12.70 2.29 -15.35
N ARG A 71 11.50 2.46 -14.80
CA ARG A 71 11.28 3.34 -13.64
C ARG A 71 9.98 3.02 -12.87
N PRO A 72 9.89 3.40 -11.60
CA PRO A 72 8.69 3.24 -10.78
C PRO A 72 7.50 4.04 -11.31
N VAL A 73 6.29 3.59 -10.96
CA VAL A 73 5.03 4.30 -11.25
C VAL A 73 4.00 3.98 -10.17
N ILE A 74 3.16 4.96 -9.83
CA ILE A 74 2.00 4.77 -8.97
C ILE A 74 0.75 4.77 -9.83
N LEU A 75 -0.11 3.78 -9.62
CA LEU A 75 -1.33 3.54 -10.38
C LEU A 75 -2.54 3.60 -9.44
N ARG A 76 -3.51 4.47 -9.75
CA ARG A 76 -4.75 4.64 -9.01
C ARG A 76 -5.89 3.85 -9.63
N GLY A 77 -6.71 3.20 -8.81
CA GLY A 77 -7.89 2.49 -9.30
C GLY A 77 -7.55 1.34 -10.26
N LEU A 78 -6.39 0.70 -10.06
CA LEU A 78 -5.92 -0.40 -10.89
C LEU A 78 -6.63 -1.72 -10.58
N THR A 79 -7.11 -1.89 -9.35
CA THR A 79 -7.77 -3.09 -8.81
C THR A 79 -8.98 -2.69 -7.96
N ASP A 80 -9.98 -3.57 -7.79
CA ASP A 80 -11.09 -3.36 -6.85
C ASP A 80 -10.94 -4.28 -5.62
N ASN A 81 -10.13 -3.82 -4.66
CA ASN A 81 -9.91 -4.53 -3.41
C ASN A 81 -10.88 -4.12 -2.29
N THR A 82 -12.09 -3.62 -2.60
CA THR A 82 -13.06 -3.16 -1.59
C THR A 82 -13.41 -4.27 -0.58
N ARG A 83 -13.65 -5.50 -1.05
CA ARG A 83 -13.92 -6.65 -0.18
C ARG A 83 -12.70 -7.04 0.65
N PHE A 84 -11.54 -7.15 -0.01
CA PHE A 84 -10.28 -7.48 0.66
C PHE A 84 -9.97 -6.49 1.79
N ARG A 85 -10.16 -5.19 1.53
CA ARG A 85 -10.00 -4.13 2.53
C ARG A 85 -10.92 -4.32 3.74
N SER A 86 -12.19 -4.65 3.53
CA SER A 86 -13.13 -4.94 4.64
C SER A 86 -12.65 -6.11 5.51
N LEU A 87 -12.20 -7.19 4.87
CA LEU A 87 -11.63 -8.37 5.56
C LEU A 87 -10.33 -8.06 6.32
N CYS A 88 -9.60 -7.04 5.88
CA CYS A 88 -8.39 -6.55 6.54
C CYS A 88 -8.65 -5.58 7.70
N SER A 89 -9.91 -5.37 8.13
CA SER A 89 -10.19 -4.58 9.33
C SER A 89 -9.59 -5.24 10.58
N ARG A 90 -9.30 -4.44 11.61
CA ARG A 90 -8.70 -4.95 12.86
C ARG A 90 -9.56 -6.04 13.51
N SER A 91 -10.85 -5.80 13.61
CA SER A 91 -11.78 -6.77 14.22
C SER A 91 -11.83 -8.07 13.42
N THR A 92 -11.97 -7.99 12.09
CA THR A 92 -12.10 -9.19 11.25
C THR A 92 -10.81 -10.01 11.24
N LEU A 93 -9.64 -9.37 11.12
CA LEU A 93 -8.37 -10.11 11.18
C LEU A 93 -8.15 -10.79 12.54
N LEU A 94 -8.50 -10.14 13.65
CA LEU A 94 -8.37 -10.74 14.97
C LEU A 94 -9.37 -11.87 15.20
N GLU A 95 -10.59 -11.76 14.69
CA GLU A 95 -11.59 -12.82 14.75
C GLU A 95 -11.14 -14.08 13.98
N ASP A 96 -10.70 -13.91 12.73
CA ASP A 96 -10.41 -15.03 11.82
C ASP A 96 -8.99 -15.62 11.99
N PHE A 97 -8.02 -14.75 12.35
CA PHE A 97 -6.59 -15.09 12.36
C PHE A 97 -5.90 -14.81 13.70
N GLY A 98 -6.58 -14.24 14.71
CA GLY A 98 -5.96 -13.80 15.98
C GLY A 98 -5.17 -14.88 16.71
N ALA A 99 -5.68 -16.11 16.75
CA ALA A 99 -5.01 -17.24 17.41
C ALA A 99 -3.86 -17.87 16.59
N ARG A 100 -3.75 -17.54 15.31
CA ARG A 100 -2.76 -18.14 14.40
C ARG A 100 -1.39 -17.53 14.60
N ARG A 101 -0.34 -18.32 14.38
CA ARG A 101 1.03 -17.84 14.52
C ARG A 101 1.43 -17.05 13.28
N VAL A 102 1.91 -15.84 13.49
CA VAL A 102 2.55 -15.02 12.48
C VAL A 102 4.04 -14.92 12.77
N ARG A 103 4.84 -14.83 11.69
CA ARG A 103 6.27 -14.62 11.78
C ARG A 103 6.59 -13.14 11.69
N LEU A 104 7.16 -12.60 12.77
CA LEU A 104 7.68 -11.24 12.81
C LEU A 104 9.14 -11.24 12.39
N SER A 105 9.53 -10.21 11.65
CA SER A 105 10.90 -10.02 11.17
C SER A 105 11.46 -8.71 11.71
N THR A 106 12.77 -8.67 11.95
CA THR A 106 13.44 -7.42 12.32
C THR A 106 13.52 -6.45 11.14
N ALA A 107 13.32 -5.16 11.40
CA ALA A 107 13.31 -4.09 10.41
C ALA A 107 14.69 -3.65 9.87
N ASN A 108 15.71 -4.52 9.91
CA ASN A 108 16.99 -4.27 9.23
C ASN A 108 16.96 -4.84 7.80
N THR A 109 17.91 -4.43 6.96
CA THR A 109 17.98 -4.78 5.53
C THR A 109 17.80 -6.28 5.22
N TYR A 110 18.24 -7.17 6.10
CA TYR A 110 18.22 -8.62 5.86
C TYR A 110 17.28 -9.40 6.78
N SER A 111 16.48 -8.73 7.61
CA SER A 111 15.56 -9.39 8.55
C SER A 111 16.22 -10.50 9.40
N TYR A 112 17.37 -10.20 10.03
CA TYR A 112 18.24 -11.20 10.66
C TYR A 112 17.55 -12.12 11.68
N ARG A 113 16.62 -11.58 12.46
CA ARG A 113 15.91 -12.34 13.50
C ARG A 113 14.43 -12.44 13.13
N LYS A 114 13.90 -13.65 13.30
CA LYS A 114 12.49 -13.96 13.14
C LYS A 114 11.91 -14.49 14.45
N VAL A 115 10.68 -14.10 14.78
CA VAL A 115 9.99 -14.52 16.00
C VAL A 115 8.54 -14.85 15.64
N ASP A 116 8.08 -16.03 16.03
CA ASP A 116 6.70 -16.43 15.80
C ASP A 116 5.86 -16.11 17.04
N VAL A 117 4.73 -15.41 16.87
CA VAL A 117 3.77 -15.07 17.94
C VAL A 117 2.33 -15.22 17.43
N PRO A 118 1.31 -15.40 18.28
CA PRO A 118 -0.08 -15.24 17.88
C PRO A 118 -0.33 -13.84 17.28
N LEU A 119 -1.12 -13.74 16.21
CA LEU A 119 -1.47 -12.45 15.61
C LEU A 119 -2.08 -11.49 16.65
N GLN A 120 -2.92 -12.00 17.54
CA GLN A 120 -3.54 -11.21 18.58
C GLN A 120 -2.51 -10.61 19.54
N GLU A 121 -1.50 -11.39 19.95
CA GLU A 121 -0.40 -10.89 20.78
C GLU A 121 0.39 -9.79 20.06
N TYR A 122 0.66 -9.99 18.75
CA TYR A 122 1.33 -8.96 17.95
C TYR A 122 0.52 -7.65 17.93
N VAL A 123 -0.76 -7.72 17.57
CA VAL A 123 -1.62 -6.53 17.40
C VAL A 123 -1.90 -5.81 18.72
N ASP A 124 -2.09 -6.55 19.82
CA ASP A 124 -2.47 -5.96 21.11
C ASP A 124 -1.26 -5.43 21.91
N VAL A 125 -0.06 -6.01 21.71
CA VAL A 125 1.10 -5.76 22.59
C VAL A 125 2.32 -5.20 21.84
N LEU A 126 2.62 -5.73 20.66
CA LEU A 126 3.89 -5.46 19.97
C LEU A 126 3.74 -4.41 18.86
N LEU A 127 2.55 -4.25 18.30
CA LEU A 127 2.23 -3.27 17.25
C LEU A 127 2.18 -1.87 17.84
N ARG A 128 3.34 -1.20 17.86
CA ARG A 128 3.51 0.13 18.44
C ARG A 128 4.40 1.01 17.56
N PRO A 129 4.36 2.34 17.74
CA PRO A 129 5.29 3.24 17.07
C PRO A 129 6.75 2.88 17.35
N GLN A 130 7.59 3.02 16.33
CA GLN A 130 9.04 2.88 16.49
C GLN A 130 9.62 4.11 17.19
N ALA A 131 10.46 3.90 18.21
CA ALA A 131 11.24 4.99 18.80
C ALA A 131 12.28 5.52 17.80
N ALA A 132 12.58 6.81 17.86
CA ALA A 132 13.52 7.45 16.93
C ALA A 132 14.96 6.90 17.03
N ASP A 133 15.36 6.48 18.23
CA ASP A 133 16.68 5.93 18.55
C ASP A 133 16.75 4.39 18.44
N ALA A 134 15.64 3.72 18.10
CA ALA A 134 15.60 2.27 17.97
C ALA A 134 16.47 1.78 16.81
N LEU A 135 17.16 0.65 17.02
CA LEU A 135 17.87 -0.06 15.96
C LEU A 135 16.90 -0.91 15.14
N GLY A 136 17.19 -1.11 13.85
CA GLY A 136 16.37 -1.97 12.99
C GLY A 136 16.33 -3.42 13.46
N SER A 137 17.38 -3.88 14.15
CA SER A 137 17.44 -5.19 14.81
C SER A 137 16.52 -5.36 16.03
N GLU A 138 16.00 -4.26 16.58
CA GLU A 138 15.16 -4.26 17.78
C GLU A 138 13.68 -4.02 17.45
N THR A 139 13.40 -3.50 16.25
CA THR A 139 12.04 -3.35 15.73
C THR A 139 11.58 -4.64 15.07
N LEU A 140 10.56 -5.27 15.63
CA LEU A 140 9.85 -6.40 15.01
C LEU A 140 8.55 -5.91 14.37
N TYR A 141 8.27 -6.37 13.15
CA TYR A 141 6.95 -6.17 12.54
C TYR A 141 6.57 -7.34 11.62
N PHE A 142 5.27 -7.49 11.36
CA PHE A 142 4.74 -8.56 10.54
C PHE A 142 4.81 -8.17 9.06
N PHE A 143 5.67 -8.85 8.31
CA PHE A 143 5.81 -8.67 6.86
C PHE A 143 6.39 -9.91 6.21
N GLY A 144 5.66 -10.49 5.28
CA GLY A 144 6.07 -11.68 4.56
C GLY A 144 6.11 -12.92 5.44
N ASP A 145 6.77 -13.97 4.94
CA ASP A 145 6.77 -15.31 5.54
C ASP A 145 5.37 -15.82 5.91
N ASN A 146 4.35 -15.39 5.17
CA ASN A 146 2.98 -15.75 5.46
C ASN A 146 2.80 -17.26 5.21
N ASN A 147 2.09 -17.95 6.11
CA ASN A 147 1.68 -19.33 5.87
C ASN A 147 0.52 -19.35 4.86
N PHE A 148 0.81 -19.52 3.57
CA PHE A 148 -0.20 -19.44 2.51
C PHE A 148 -1.36 -20.41 2.66
N THR A 149 -1.17 -21.56 3.30
CA THR A 149 -2.27 -22.51 3.57
C THR A 149 -3.21 -21.96 4.63
N GLU A 150 -2.67 -21.39 5.71
CA GLU A 150 -3.50 -20.77 6.74
C GLU A 150 -4.16 -19.50 6.17
N TRP A 151 -3.42 -18.66 5.47
CA TRP A 151 -3.90 -17.35 5.00
C TRP A 151 -4.66 -17.41 3.66
N GLN A 152 -4.88 -18.61 3.12
CA GLN A 152 -5.51 -18.82 1.81
C GLN A 152 -6.85 -18.10 1.66
N SER A 153 -7.72 -18.20 2.67
CA SER A 153 -9.06 -17.60 2.61
C SER A 153 -9.04 -16.07 2.50
N LEU A 154 -7.97 -15.42 2.97
CA LEU A 154 -7.77 -13.98 2.80
C LEU A 154 -7.14 -13.68 1.43
N PHE A 155 -6.11 -14.43 1.05
CA PHE A 155 -5.37 -14.19 -0.20
C PHE A 155 -6.18 -14.47 -1.46
N GLU A 156 -7.14 -15.38 -1.43
CA GLU A 156 -8.09 -15.61 -2.53
C GLU A 156 -9.04 -14.43 -2.75
N GLN A 157 -9.12 -13.48 -1.82
CA GLN A 157 -9.96 -12.28 -1.95
C GLN A 157 -9.19 -11.07 -2.49
N TYR A 158 -7.85 -11.18 -2.61
CA TYR A 158 -7.02 -10.10 -3.13
C TYR A 158 -6.99 -10.13 -4.66
N GLU A 159 -7.35 -9.02 -5.28
CA GLU A 159 -7.14 -8.79 -6.70
C GLU A 159 -5.77 -8.16 -6.91
N SER A 160 -4.84 -8.92 -7.48
CA SER A 160 -3.50 -8.45 -7.80
C SER A 160 -3.51 -7.55 -9.04
N PRO A 161 -2.60 -6.57 -9.14
CA PRO A 161 -2.42 -5.75 -10.35
C PRO A 161 -2.34 -6.58 -11.65
N PRO A 162 -3.07 -6.21 -12.72
CA PRO A 162 -3.21 -7.03 -13.92
C PRO A 162 -2.00 -6.98 -14.87
N TYR A 163 -1.06 -6.06 -14.65
CA TYR A 163 0.10 -5.85 -15.54
C TYR A 163 1.23 -6.85 -15.27
N VAL A 164 1.04 -8.10 -15.67
CA VAL A 164 2.05 -9.14 -15.49
C VAL A 164 3.30 -8.92 -16.35
N LEU A 165 4.47 -9.31 -15.85
CA LEU A 165 5.71 -9.36 -16.62
C LEU A 165 5.87 -10.76 -17.26
N PRO A 166 6.39 -10.84 -18.50
CA PRO A 166 6.72 -12.12 -19.12
C PRO A 166 7.62 -12.98 -18.23
N HIS A 167 7.31 -14.28 -18.15
CA HIS A 167 8.09 -15.28 -17.40
C HIS A 167 8.21 -15.04 -15.89
N THR A 168 7.31 -14.25 -15.30
CA THR A 168 7.25 -14.05 -13.85
C THR A 168 6.00 -14.68 -13.25
N SER A 169 6.08 -14.98 -11.96
CA SER A 169 4.97 -15.40 -11.12
C SER A 169 4.86 -14.50 -9.89
N GLY A 170 3.62 -14.23 -9.46
CA GLY A 170 3.34 -13.41 -8.29
C GLY A 170 3.45 -14.21 -6.99
N ALA A 171 4.18 -13.68 -6.02
CA ALA A 171 4.21 -14.18 -4.64
C ALA A 171 3.78 -13.07 -3.69
N TYR A 172 2.78 -13.35 -2.85
CA TYR A 172 2.25 -12.36 -1.91
C TYR A 172 3.09 -12.22 -0.64
N SER A 173 3.14 -11.00 -0.14
CA SER A 173 3.67 -10.66 1.18
C SER A 173 2.70 -9.69 1.84
N PHE A 174 1.90 -10.20 2.77
CA PHE A 174 0.97 -9.43 3.57
C PHE A 174 1.62 -9.03 4.89
N GLY A 175 1.30 -7.83 5.36
CA GLY A 175 1.88 -7.30 6.59
C GLY A 175 1.03 -6.28 7.31
N ILE A 176 1.33 -6.13 8.59
CA ILE A 176 0.76 -5.13 9.49
C ILE A 176 1.93 -4.52 10.25
N ALA A 177 2.06 -3.21 10.26
CA ALA A 177 3.21 -2.52 10.81
C ALA A 177 2.83 -1.25 11.56
N GLY A 178 3.54 -0.94 12.64
CA GLY A 178 3.33 0.28 13.41
C GLY A 178 3.97 1.51 12.74
N PRO A 179 3.55 2.73 13.13
CA PRO A 179 4.15 3.97 12.65
C PRO A 179 5.66 4.04 12.90
N GLY A 180 6.40 4.67 11.99
CA GLY A 180 7.86 4.83 12.07
C GLY A 180 8.67 3.56 11.75
N THR A 181 8.03 2.40 11.60
CA THR A 181 8.69 1.18 11.16
C THR A 181 8.83 1.15 9.63
N GLY A 182 9.70 0.30 9.11
CA GLY A 182 9.86 0.07 7.67
C GLY A 182 11.17 -0.64 7.36
N VAL A 183 11.45 -0.93 6.09
CA VAL A 183 12.71 -1.58 5.69
C VAL A 183 13.68 -0.54 5.14
N PRO A 184 14.94 -0.53 5.59
CA PRO A 184 16.01 0.28 4.99
C PRO A 184 16.23 -0.09 3.53
N PHE A 185 17.12 0.64 2.85
CA PHE A 185 17.42 0.36 1.46
C PHE A 185 17.88 -1.09 1.23
N HIS A 186 17.27 -1.71 0.24
CA HIS A 186 17.56 -3.03 -0.28
C HIS A 186 17.04 -3.13 -1.72
N TRP A 187 17.27 -4.25 -2.38
CA TRP A 187 16.72 -4.51 -3.71
C TRP A 187 16.44 -6.01 -3.88
N HIS A 188 15.56 -6.33 -4.81
CA HIS A 188 15.23 -7.67 -5.26
C HIS A 188 14.54 -7.58 -6.63
N GLY A 189 13.86 -8.66 -7.05
CA GLY A 189 13.02 -8.70 -8.25
C GLY A 189 11.95 -7.60 -8.26
N PRO A 190 11.32 -7.35 -9.43
CA PRO A 190 10.26 -6.36 -9.56
C PRO A 190 9.06 -6.70 -8.69
N GLY A 191 8.23 -5.71 -8.38
CA GLY A 191 7.04 -5.97 -7.58
C GLY A 191 6.06 -4.83 -7.51
N TYR A 192 4.90 -5.16 -6.94
CA TYR A 192 3.85 -4.23 -6.59
C TYR A 192 3.77 -4.07 -5.07
N SER A 193 3.38 -2.88 -4.62
CA SER A 193 2.98 -2.62 -3.24
C SER A 193 1.70 -1.83 -3.19
N GLU A 194 0.76 -2.30 -2.38
CA GLU A 194 -0.52 -1.67 -2.12
C GLU A 194 -0.71 -1.50 -0.61
N VAL A 195 -1.22 -0.34 -0.21
CA VAL A 195 -1.63 -0.07 1.16
C VAL A 195 -3.13 -0.30 1.27
N ILE A 196 -3.57 -1.03 2.28
CA ILE A 196 -4.98 -1.35 2.53
C ILE A 196 -5.55 -0.38 3.58
N TYR A 197 -4.76 -0.14 4.62
CA TYR A 197 -5.00 0.86 5.66
C TYR A 197 -3.70 1.57 6.01
N GLY A 198 -3.79 2.85 6.41
CA GLY A 198 -2.64 3.70 6.75
C GLY A 198 -1.96 4.30 5.53
N ARG A 199 -0.73 4.78 5.71
CA ARG A 199 0.10 5.39 4.66
C ARG A 199 1.52 4.84 4.73
N LYS A 200 2.15 4.70 3.57
CA LYS A 200 3.53 4.21 3.45
C LYS A 200 4.33 5.10 2.51
N ARG A 201 5.40 5.71 3.02
CA ARG A 201 6.37 6.48 2.22
C ARG A 201 7.41 5.54 1.64
N TRP A 202 7.69 5.71 0.37
CA TRP A 202 8.70 4.97 -0.38
C TRP A 202 9.82 5.91 -0.82
N PHE A 203 11.04 5.40 -0.80
CA PHE A 203 12.23 6.06 -1.31
C PHE A 203 12.91 5.09 -2.27
N LEU A 204 13.22 5.52 -3.48
CA LEU A 204 13.72 4.66 -4.55
C LEU A 204 14.92 5.30 -5.28
N TYR A 205 15.88 4.46 -5.62
CA TYR A 205 17.01 4.82 -6.49
C TYR A 205 17.15 3.79 -7.62
N PRO A 206 17.59 4.23 -8.82
CA PRO A 206 17.87 3.30 -9.90
C PRO A 206 19.04 2.36 -9.52
N PRO A 207 19.14 1.18 -10.17
CA PRO A 207 20.08 0.13 -9.76
C PRO A 207 21.57 0.56 -9.73
N ASP A 208 21.94 1.52 -10.59
CA ASP A 208 23.28 2.06 -10.73
C ASP A 208 23.63 3.18 -9.73
N LYS A 209 22.66 3.61 -8.91
CA LYS A 209 22.83 4.65 -7.89
C LYS A 209 22.58 4.08 -6.50
N GLU A 210 23.62 3.48 -5.92
CA GLU A 210 23.56 2.98 -4.55
C GLU A 210 23.34 4.13 -3.55
N PRO A 211 22.31 4.08 -2.70
CA PRO A 211 22.05 5.11 -1.70
C PRO A 211 23.07 5.08 -0.56
N HIS A 212 23.32 6.22 0.07
CA HIS A 212 24.08 6.26 1.33
C HIS A 212 23.18 5.88 2.51
N PHE A 213 23.39 4.70 3.09
CA PHE A 213 22.64 4.25 4.27
C PHE A 213 23.45 3.24 5.10
N HIS A 214 22.99 2.97 6.32
CA HIS A 214 23.56 1.94 7.18
C HIS A 214 22.56 0.77 7.32
N PRO A 215 22.90 -0.48 6.93
CA PRO A 215 21.95 -1.60 6.86
C PRO A 215 21.24 -1.98 8.18
N ASN A 216 21.85 -1.64 9.32
CA ASN A 216 21.28 -1.92 10.65
C ASN A 216 20.50 -0.73 11.26
N ARG A 217 20.53 0.44 10.61
CA ARG A 217 19.79 1.62 11.05
C ARG A 217 18.42 1.62 10.38
N THR A 218 17.43 2.19 11.07
CA THR A 218 16.04 2.20 10.60
C THR A 218 15.85 3.25 9.50
N THR A 219 14.85 3.05 8.63
CA THR A 219 14.45 4.08 7.66
C THR A 219 14.08 5.39 8.35
N LEU A 220 13.43 5.33 9.53
CA LEU A 220 13.12 6.52 10.33
C LEU A 220 14.38 7.32 10.69
N SER A 221 15.43 6.64 11.16
CA SER A 221 16.70 7.31 11.47
C SER A 221 17.37 7.89 10.23
N TRP A 222 17.27 7.20 9.08
CA TRP A 222 17.79 7.72 7.82
C TRP A 222 17.04 8.98 7.35
N VAL A 223 15.70 8.97 7.42
CA VAL A 223 14.85 10.12 7.05
C VAL A 223 15.08 11.32 7.95
N THR A 224 15.40 11.10 9.22
CA THR A 224 15.59 12.19 10.20
C THR A 224 17.01 12.75 10.21
N GLU A 225 18.02 11.92 9.94
CA GLU A 225 19.43 12.32 10.10
C GLU A 225 20.19 12.45 8.78
N THR A 226 19.90 11.61 7.79
CA THR A 226 20.65 11.55 6.52
C THR A 226 19.92 12.30 5.40
N TYR A 227 18.64 11.99 5.18
CA TYR A 227 17.84 12.58 4.10
C TYR A 227 17.85 14.13 4.08
N PRO A 228 17.75 14.86 5.21
CA PRO A 228 17.76 16.33 5.19
C PRO A 228 19.11 16.94 4.81
N GLN A 229 20.18 16.13 4.79
CA GLN A 229 21.54 16.54 4.47
C GLN A 229 21.95 16.15 3.04
N LEU A 230 21.09 15.45 2.29
CA LEU A 230 21.40 15.02 0.94
C LEU A 230 21.45 16.23 -0.01
N PRO A 231 22.46 16.30 -0.90
CA PRO A 231 22.43 17.16 -2.07
C PRO A 231 21.18 16.90 -2.93
N GLU A 232 20.70 17.92 -3.64
CA GLU A 232 19.51 17.80 -4.50
C GLU A 232 19.67 16.72 -5.58
N ASP A 233 20.86 16.57 -6.14
CA ASP A 233 21.19 15.55 -7.13
C ASP A 233 21.35 14.14 -6.53
N GLU A 234 21.43 14.01 -5.21
CA GLU A 234 21.42 12.74 -4.47
C GLU A 234 20.05 12.40 -3.88
N ALA A 235 19.05 13.27 -4.04
CA ALA A 235 17.70 13.02 -3.55
C ALA A 235 17.07 11.77 -4.21
N PRO A 236 16.27 10.98 -3.47
CA PRO A 236 15.58 9.81 -3.99
C PRO A 236 14.40 10.20 -4.89
N LEU A 237 13.93 9.24 -5.70
CA LEU A 237 12.51 9.22 -6.05
C LEU A 237 11.72 8.85 -4.82
N GLU A 238 10.67 9.59 -4.50
CA GLU A 238 9.85 9.35 -3.33
C GLU A 238 8.39 9.68 -3.59
N CYS A 239 7.53 8.98 -2.86
CA CYS A 239 6.13 9.33 -2.71
C CYS A 239 5.53 8.57 -1.52
N THR A 240 4.51 9.14 -0.90
CA THR A 240 3.65 8.45 0.05
C THR A 240 2.45 7.86 -0.67
N ILE A 241 2.31 6.53 -0.61
CA ILE A 241 1.16 5.79 -1.14
C ILE A 241 0.08 5.58 -0.07
N ARG A 242 -1.18 5.60 -0.52
CA ARG A 242 -2.40 5.54 0.29
C ARG A 242 -3.30 4.37 -0.15
N PRO A 243 -4.40 4.09 0.60
CA PRO A 243 -5.38 3.10 0.19
C PRO A 243 -5.90 3.34 -1.23
N GLY A 244 -5.86 2.29 -2.05
CA GLY A 244 -6.26 2.33 -3.46
C GLY A 244 -5.16 2.79 -4.44
N GLU A 245 -3.96 3.09 -3.94
CA GLU A 245 -2.78 3.36 -4.77
C GLU A 245 -1.86 2.13 -4.81
N VAL A 246 -1.43 1.75 -6.01
CA VAL A 246 -0.48 0.66 -6.25
C VAL A 246 0.83 1.25 -6.74
N LEU A 247 1.91 1.07 -5.99
CA LEU A 247 3.27 1.34 -6.47
C LEU A 247 3.80 0.11 -7.22
N TYR A 248 4.33 0.32 -8.43
CA TYR A 248 5.21 -0.62 -9.10
C TYR A 248 6.67 -0.17 -8.99
N PHE A 249 7.58 -1.09 -8.68
CA PHE A 249 9.04 -0.87 -8.77
C PHE A 249 9.70 -1.93 -9.68
N PRO A 250 10.61 -1.53 -10.58
CA PRO A 250 11.30 -2.47 -11.48
C PRO A 250 12.36 -3.33 -10.78
N ASP A 251 12.87 -4.31 -11.52
CA ASP A 251 13.96 -5.19 -11.06
C ASP A 251 15.18 -4.40 -10.56
N ARG A 252 15.72 -4.82 -9.42
CA ARG A 252 16.94 -4.28 -8.78
C ARG A 252 16.91 -2.81 -8.38
N TRP A 253 15.75 -2.15 -8.42
CA TRP A 253 15.64 -0.80 -7.87
C TRP A 253 15.88 -0.83 -6.36
N TRP A 254 16.80 0.01 -5.90
CA TRP A 254 17.00 0.23 -4.48
C TRP A 254 15.74 0.87 -3.92
N HIS A 255 15.23 0.33 -2.81
CA HIS A 255 14.06 0.89 -2.17
C HIS A 255 14.11 0.77 -0.65
N ALA A 256 13.64 1.82 0.02
CA ALA A 256 13.35 1.85 1.45
C ALA A 256 11.89 2.22 1.67
N THR A 257 11.32 1.76 2.78
CA THR A 257 9.93 2.03 3.16
C THR A 257 9.84 2.61 4.57
N LEU A 258 8.82 3.44 4.79
CA LEU A 258 8.48 4.01 6.09
C LEU A 258 6.96 4.03 6.25
N ASN A 259 6.43 3.35 7.25
CA ASN A 259 5.01 3.41 7.60
C ASN A 259 4.76 4.71 8.38
N LEU A 260 3.87 5.57 7.88
CA LEU A 260 3.57 6.84 8.55
C LEU A 260 2.47 6.67 9.61
N ASP A 261 1.64 5.65 9.45
CA ASP A 261 0.59 5.24 10.40
C ASP A 261 0.75 3.76 10.75
N THR A 262 -0.18 3.24 11.56
CA THR A 262 -0.41 1.79 11.58
C THR A 262 -0.90 1.39 10.19
N SER A 263 -0.10 0.59 9.49
CA SER A 263 -0.34 0.26 8.10
C SER A 263 -0.60 -1.22 7.92
N VAL A 264 -1.68 -1.55 7.20
CA VAL A 264 -1.94 -2.88 6.64
C VAL A 264 -1.67 -2.81 5.17
N PHE A 265 -0.87 -3.74 4.65
CA PHE A 265 -0.38 -3.66 3.27
C PHE A 265 -0.11 -5.04 2.71
N ILE A 266 -0.07 -5.10 1.38
CA ILE A 266 0.27 -6.30 0.64
C ILE A 266 1.22 -5.94 -0.49
N SER A 267 2.20 -6.80 -0.72
CA SER A 267 3.11 -6.74 -1.85
C SER A 267 2.97 -7.98 -2.71
N THR A 268 3.12 -7.81 -4.02
CA THR A 268 3.22 -8.92 -4.98
C THR A 268 4.62 -8.89 -5.56
N PHE A 269 5.49 -9.81 -5.16
CA PHE A 269 6.82 -9.99 -5.75
C PHE A 269 6.71 -10.78 -7.04
N LEU A 270 7.37 -10.31 -8.10
CA LEU A 270 7.38 -10.94 -9.40
C LEU A 270 8.72 -11.64 -9.59
N GLY A 271 8.73 -12.96 -9.44
CA GLY A 271 9.92 -13.82 -9.52
C GLY A 271 9.84 -14.89 -10.59
#